data_AF-A0A935WND8-F1
#
_entry.id   AF-A0A935WND8-F1
#
_cell.length_a   1.000
_cell.length_b   1.000
_cell.length_c   1.000
_cell.angle_alpha   90.00
_cell.angle_beta   90.00
_cell.angle_gamma   90.00
#
_symmetry.space_group_name_H-M   'P 1'
#
loop_
_entity.id
_entity.type
_entity.pdbx_description
1 polymer ?
#
loop_
_entity_poly.entity_id
_entity_poly.type
_entity_poly.pdbx_seq_one_letter_code
_entity_poly.pdbx_strand_id
1 'polypeptide(L)'
;MTYRISYGSLPDKGWRSIYVVKIEGELLDDGQVADLSEDMRGYLLSRGEPTAEIVVLQGLSRETLKLSGENYAVRQVREALFHAQISWTPISL
;
A
#
# COMPACT_ATOMS: atom_id res chain seq x y z
N MET A 1 1.16 -19.12 2.28
CA MET A 1 1.07 -18.10 3.35
C MET A 1 -0.28 -17.43 3.23
N THR A 2 -1.07 -17.36 4.30
CA THR A 2 -2.44 -16.81 4.24
C THR A 2 -2.50 -15.52 5.04
N TYR A 3 -1.94 -14.45 4.48
CA TYR A 3 -2.17 -13.09 4.99
C TYR A 3 -3.35 -12.48 4.25
N ARG A 4 -4.09 -11.59 4.92
CA ARG A 4 -5.17 -10.83 4.26
C ARG A 4 -4.61 -9.50 3.79
N ILE A 5 -5.02 -9.11 2.60
CA ILE A 5 -4.58 -7.86 1.99
C ILE A 5 -5.80 -6.96 1.84
N SER A 6 -5.65 -5.71 2.23
CA SER A 6 -6.58 -4.65 1.87
C SER A 6 -5.80 -3.55 1.20
N TYR A 7 -6.43 -2.83 0.28
CA TYR A 7 -5.82 -1.65 -0.32
C TYR A 7 -6.69 -0.42 -0.12
N GLY A 8 -6.06 0.73 -0.13
CA GLY A 8 -6.71 2.03 -0.21
C GLY A 8 -5.96 2.90 -1.22
N SER A 9 -6.53 4.05 -1.54
CA SER A 9 -5.92 5.02 -2.45
C SER A 9 -6.01 6.41 -1.86
N LEU A 10 -4.98 7.20 -2.12
CA LEU A 10 -4.92 8.62 -1.81
C LEU A 10 -4.74 9.40 -3.10
N PRO A 11 -5.51 10.47 -3.32
CA PRO A 11 -5.24 11.37 -4.43
C PRO A 11 -3.86 12.01 -4.23
N ASP A 12 -3.05 12.04 -5.28
CA ASP A 12 -1.77 12.75 -5.32
C ASP A 12 -1.89 13.95 -6.28
N LYS A 13 -0.80 14.68 -6.49
CA LYS A 13 -0.76 15.81 -7.43
C LYS A 13 -1.10 15.37 -8.85
N GLY A 14 -2.05 16.08 -9.46
CA GLY A 14 -2.47 15.86 -10.85
C GLY A 14 -3.45 14.69 -10.98
N TRP A 15 -3.20 13.79 -11.94
CA TRP A 15 -4.00 12.59 -12.19
C TRP A 15 -3.41 11.32 -11.56
N ARG A 16 -2.50 11.47 -10.60
CA ARG A 16 -1.84 10.35 -9.93
C ARG A 16 -2.55 10.02 -8.63
N SER A 17 -2.52 8.74 -8.28
CA SER A 17 -2.98 8.24 -6.99
C SER A 17 -1.87 7.43 -6.35
N ILE A 18 -1.73 7.58 -5.04
CA ILE A 18 -0.87 6.71 -4.21
C ILE A 18 -1.75 5.57 -3.70
N TYR A 19 -1.39 4.36 -4.06
CA TYR A 19 -2.02 3.14 -3.60
C TYR A 19 -1.32 2.62 -2.35
N VAL A 20 -2.11 2.30 -1.34
CA VAL A 20 -1.61 1.77 -0.06
C VAL A 20 -2.09 0.35 0.08
N VAL A 21 -1.17 -0.59 0.19
CA VAL A 21 -1.46 -2.01 0.40
C VAL A 21 -1.20 -2.33 1.86
N LYS A 22 -2.24 -2.62 2.63
CA LYS A 22 -2.18 -3.03 4.02
C LYS A 22 -2.17 -4.55 4.12
N ILE A 23 -1.14 -5.07 4.78
CA ILE A 23 -1.02 -6.48 5.15
C ILE A 23 -1.57 -6.67 6.56
N GLU A 24 -2.50 -7.61 6.72
CA GLU A 24 -3.03 -8.02 8.01
C GLU A 24 -2.45 -9.40 8.41
N GLY A 25 -1.78 -9.43 9.56
CA GLY A 25 -1.20 -10.65 10.11
C GLY A 25 0.33 -10.60 10.14
N GLU A 26 0.97 -11.52 9.41
CA GLU A 26 2.42 -11.72 9.42
C GLU A 26 3.16 -10.56 8.72
N LEU A 27 4.29 -10.16 9.29
CA LEU A 27 5.19 -9.20 8.67
C LEU A 27 5.95 -9.89 7.54
N LEU A 28 5.96 -9.26 6.37
CA LEU A 28 6.70 -9.72 5.21
C LEU A 28 8.14 -9.21 5.27
N ASP A 29 9.06 -10.03 4.73
CA ASP A 29 10.43 -9.59 4.46
C ASP A 29 10.50 -8.66 3.24
N ASP A 30 11.67 -8.03 3.02
CA ASP A 30 11.83 -7.02 1.97
C ASP A 30 11.60 -7.59 0.56
N GLY A 31 11.92 -8.88 0.32
CA GLY A 31 11.67 -9.55 -0.95
C GLY A 31 10.17 -9.76 -1.19
N GLN A 32 9.48 -10.27 -0.17
CA GLN A 32 8.03 -10.45 -0.22
C GLN A 32 7.26 -9.13 -0.37
N VAL A 33 7.76 -8.05 0.23
CA VAL A 33 7.20 -6.69 0.07
C VAL A 33 7.38 -6.19 -1.37
N ALA A 34 8.54 -6.48 -1.99
CA ALA A 34 8.79 -6.12 -3.38
C ALA A 34 7.86 -6.90 -4.32
N ASP A 35 7.73 -8.22 -4.13
CA ASP A 35 6.84 -9.08 -4.92
C ASP A 35 5.39 -8.59 -4.82
N LEU A 36 4.89 -8.31 -3.61
CA LEU A 36 3.55 -7.77 -3.40
C LEU A 36 3.32 -6.42 -4.09
N SER A 37 4.36 -5.58 -4.12
CA SER A 37 4.30 -4.29 -4.81
C SER A 37 4.19 -4.49 -6.33
N GLU A 38 4.90 -5.45 -6.89
CA GLU A 38 4.80 -5.81 -8.31
C GLU A 38 3.42 -6.42 -8.65
N ASP A 39 2.90 -7.31 -7.81
CA ASP A 39 1.56 -7.90 -7.99
C ASP A 39 0.48 -6.81 -7.99
N MET A 40 0.57 -5.86 -7.05
CA MET A 40 -0.35 -4.72 -7.01
C MET A 40 -0.20 -3.81 -8.23
N ARG A 41 1.04 -3.59 -8.74
CA ARG A 41 1.25 -2.85 -10.00
C ARG A 41 0.58 -3.57 -11.17
N GLY A 42 0.74 -4.88 -11.28
CA GLY A 42 0.10 -5.69 -12.32
C GLY A 42 -1.43 -5.62 -12.24
N TYR A 43 -1.99 -5.71 -11.04
CA TYR A 43 -3.41 -5.57 -10.80
C TYR A 43 -3.94 -4.19 -11.23
N LEU A 44 -3.27 -3.10 -10.82
CA LEU A 44 -3.67 -1.73 -11.18
C LEU A 44 -3.51 -1.45 -12.68
N LEU A 45 -2.45 -1.97 -13.29
CA LEU A 45 -2.25 -1.89 -14.73
C LEU A 45 -3.41 -2.54 -15.49
N SER A 46 -3.86 -3.72 -15.05
CA SER A 46 -5.02 -4.41 -15.66
C SER A 46 -6.33 -3.61 -15.55
N ARG A 47 -6.41 -2.68 -14.59
CA ARG A 47 -7.54 -1.77 -14.37
C ARG A 47 -7.41 -0.42 -15.10
N GLY A 48 -6.34 -0.23 -15.87
CA GLY A 48 -6.10 1.00 -16.62
C GLY A 48 -5.35 2.09 -15.83
N GLU A 49 -4.64 1.71 -14.76
CA GLU A 49 -3.88 2.64 -13.91
C GLU A 49 -2.36 2.38 -14.01
N PRO A 50 -1.70 2.82 -15.09
CA PRO A 50 -0.31 2.46 -15.38
C PRO A 50 0.74 3.18 -14.54
N THR A 51 0.38 4.27 -13.85
CA THR A 51 1.33 5.10 -13.09
C THR A 51 0.90 5.20 -11.62
N ALA A 52 0.84 4.05 -10.96
CA ALA A 52 0.50 3.95 -9.55
C ALA A 52 1.76 3.95 -8.67
N GLU A 53 1.85 4.91 -7.76
CA GLU A 53 2.79 4.85 -6.64
C GLU A 53 2.24 3.85 -5.62
N ILE A 54 3.04 2.89 -5.19
CA ILE A 54 2.59 1.85 -4.25
C ILE A 54 3.37 1.95 -2.95
N VAL A 55 2.63 1.96 -1.86
CA VAL A 55 3.16 1.92 -0.50
C VAL A 55 2.61 0.70 0.22
N VAL A 56 3.49 -0.17 0.69
CA VAL A 56 3.11 -1.33 1.49
C VAL A 56 3.16 -0.95 2.96
N LEU A 57 2.03 -1.12 3.64
CA LEU A 57 1.83 -0.94 5.07
C LEU A 57 1.76 -2.32 5.74
N GLN A 58 2.60 -2.53 6.73
CA GLN A 58 2.59 -3.72 7.57
C GLN A 58 2.78 -3.38 9.05
N GLY A 59 2.28 -4.25 9.92
CA GLY A 59 2.29 -4.05 11.37
C GLY A 59 0.97 -3.50 11.92
N LEU A 60 0.61 -3.99 13.10
CA LEU A 60 -0.68 -3.71 13.75
C LEU A 60 -0.57 -2.68 14.87
N SER A 61 0.65 -2.41 15.34
CA SER A 61 0.93 -1.47 16.42
C SER A 61 1.86 -0.35 15.95
N ARG A 62 1.85 0.77 16.66
CA ARG A 62 2.75 1.91 16.39
C ARG A 62 4.24 1.50 16.37
N GLU A 63 4.60 0.49 17.15
CA GLU A 63 5.98 -0.04 17.26
C GLU A 63 6.35 -0.99 16.12
N THR A 64 5.36 -1.64 15.50
CA THR A 64 5.56 -2.61 14.40
C THR A 64 5.21 -2.04 13.04
N LEU A 65 4.64 -0.82 12.99
CA LEU A 65 4.20 -0.16 11.78
C LEU A 65 5.40 0.17 10.87
N LYS A 66 5.44 -0.50 9.72
CA LYS A 66 6.42 -0.31 8.66
C LYS A 66 5.72 0.10 7.39
N LEU A 67 6.28 1.10 6.72
CA LEU A 67 5.84 1.59 5.42
C LEU A 67 7.01 1.45 4.45
N SER A 68 6.76 0.78 3.32
CA SER A 68 7.75 0.55 2.26
C SER A 68 7.25 1.12 0.95
N GLY A 69 8.10 1.87 0.25
CA GLY A 69 7.77 2.55 -1.01
C GLY A 69 8.63 3.80 -1.20
N GLU A 70 8.32 4.61 -2.21
CA GLU A 70 9.02 5.88 -2.44
C GLU A 70 8.86 6.84 -1.26
N ASN A 71 9.95 7.52 -0.86
CA ASN A 71 10.00 8.37 0.34
C ASN A 71 8.87 9.43 0.36
N TYR A 72 8.56 10.01 -0.80
CA TYR A 72 7.48 10.97 -0.95
C TYR A 72 6.11 10.33 -0.67
N ALA A 73 5.82 9.20 -1.31
CA ALA A 73 4.56 8.48 -1.15
C ALA A 73 4.39 7.98 0.30
N VAL A 74 5.45 7.42 0.90
CA VAL A 74 5.47 6.99 2.31
C VAL A 74 5.12 8.14 3.25
N ARG A 75 5.63 9.35 3.00
CA ARG A 75 5.29 10.54 3.80
C ARG A 75 3.80 10.89 3.67
N GLN A 76 3.26 10.94 2.46
CA GLN A 76 1.84 11.24 2.23
C GLN A 76 0.93 10.20 2.89
N VAL A 77 1.27 8.93 2.77
CA VAL A 77 0.52 7.83 3.41
C VAL A 77 0.57 7.93 4.92
N ARG A 78 1.71 8.28 5.50
CA ARG A 78 1.84 8.46 6.95
C ARG A 78 0.96 9.60 7.46
N GLU A 79 0.92 10.73 6.76
CA GLU A 79 0.01 11.85 7.09
C GLU A 79 -1.46 11.42 6.97
N ALA A 80 -1.83 10.75 5.89
CA ALA A 80 -3.20 10.28 5.68
C ALA A 80 -3.66 9.23 6.71
N LEU A 81 -2.77 8.32 7.12
CA LEU A 81 -3.03 7.35 8.20
C LEU A 81 -3.30 8.08 9.52
N PHE A 82 -2.52 9.11 9.84
CA PHE A 82 -2.69 9.89 11.06
C PHE A 82 -4.04 10.63 11.09
N HIS A 83 -4.52 11.08 9.92
CA HIS A 83 -5.82 11.73 9.77
C HIS A 83 -6.98 10.77 9.47
N ALA A 84 -6.76 9.46 9.47
CA ALA A 84 -7.75 8.43 9.12
C ALA A 84 -8.44 8.65 7.77
N GLN A 85 -7.68 9.08 6.75
CA GLN A 85 -8.20 9.46 5.42
C GLN A 85 -8.26 8.30 4.42
N ILE A 86 -7.72 7.12 4.77
CA ILE A 86 -7.67 5.97 3.86
C ILE A 86 -8.90 5.09 4.08
N SER A 87 -9.69 4.91 3.03
CA SER A 87 -10.74 3.88 2.99
C SER A 87 -10.16 2.56 2.49
N TRP A 88 -10.36 1.50 3.26
CA TRP A 88 -9.79 0.18 2.99
C TRP A 88 -10.78 -0.73 2.26
N THR A 89 -10.31 -1.36 1.19
CA THR A 89 -11.05 -2.36 0.42
C THR A 89 -10.26 -3.67 0.45
N PRO A 90 -10.86 -4.80 0.86
CA PRO A 90 -10.18 -6.09 0.81
C PRO A 90 -9.88 -6.49 -0.63
N ILE A 91 -8.75 -7.14 -0.86
CA ILE A 91 -8.32 -7.59 -2.19
C ILE A 91 -7.66 -8.96 -2.11
N SER A 92 -7.77 -9.70 -3.21
CA SER A 92 -6.98 -10.90 -3.48
C SER A 92 -6.10 -10.60 -4.68
N LEU A 93 -4.79 -10.56 -4.45
CA LEU A 93 -3.75 -10.41 -5.46
C LEU A 93 -3.19 -11.80 -5.79
#